data_AF-A0A2S6SAT2-F1
#
_entry.id   AF-A0A2S6SAT2-F1
#
_cell.length_a   1.000
_cell.length_b   1.000
_cell.length_c   1.000
_cell.angle_alpha   90.00
_cell.angle_beta   90.00
_cell.angle_gamma   90.00
#
_symmetry.space_group_name_H-M   'P 1'
#
loop_
_entity.id
_entity.type
_entity.pdbx_description
1 polymer ?
#
loop_
_entity_poly.entity_id
_entity_poly.type
_entity_poly.pdbx_seq_one_letter_code
_entity_poly.pdbx_strand_id
1 'polypeptide(L)' 'MARFFKNINKGSIELDVFYGWDIDVNEWFIDVKMKGFSGGNLVQWFNSEEKYKKTLEKFLL' A
#
# COMPACT_ATOMS: atom_id res chain seq x y z
N MET A 1 -13.50 -0.54 -8.06
CA MET A 1 -12.15 -0.45 -7.49
C MET A 1 -11.89 0.96 -6.95
N ALA A 2 -11.83 1.13 -5.63
CA ALA A 2 -11.29 2.36 -5.05
C ALA A 2 -9.79 2.12 -4.81
N ARG A 3 -8.96 2.36 -5.84
CA ARG A 3 -7.50 2.24 -5.76
C ARG A 3 -6.89 3.64 -5.64
N PHE A 4 -6.30 3.90 -4.50
CA PHE A 4 -5.58 5.12 -4.21
C PHE A 4 -4.08 4.90 -4.41
N PHE A 5 -3.37 6.00 -4.63
CA PHE A 5 -1.94 6.02 -4.83
C PHE A 5 -1.33 7.17 -4.05
N LYS A 6 -0.23 6.90 -3.35
CA LYS A 6 0.62 7.91 -2.75
C LYS A 6 2.08 7.55 -2.96
N ASN A 7 2.84 8.51 -3.49
CA ASN A 7 4.28 8.44 -3.53
C ASN A 7 4.85 9.01 -2.22
N ILE A 8 5.76 8.27 -1.60
CA ILE A 8 6.50 8.68 -0.41
C ILE A 8 7.96 8.76 -0.81
N ASN A 9 8.51 9.97 -0.81
CA ASN A 9 9.93 10.20 -1.00
C ASN A 9 10.56 10.49 0.36
N LYS A 10 11.39 9.56 0.86
CA LYS A 10 12.21 9.74 2.07
C LYS A 10 13.70 9.77 1.67
N GLY A 11 14.08 10.78 0.88
CA GLY A 11 15.45 11.04 0.48
C GLY A 11 15.94 10.07 -0.60
N SER A 12 16.77 9.09 -0.23
CA SER A 12 17.32 8.09 -1.16
C SER A 12 16.34 6.95 -1.48
N ILE A 13 15.16 6.93 -0.84
CA ILE A 13 14.15 5.88 -0.99
C ILE A 13 12.85 6.51 -1.48
N GLU A 14 12.41 6.10 -2.66
CA GLU A 14 11.10 6.40 -3.23
C GLU A 14 10.21 5.15 -3.12
N LEU A 15 9.09 5.29 -2.42
CA LEU A 15 8.07 4.24 -2.25
C LEU A 15 6.78 4.67 -2.94
N ASP A 16 6.34 3.86 -3.89
CA ASP A 16 5.02 3.96 -4.50
C ASP A 16 4.07 3.06 -3.72
N VAL A 17 3.16 3.67 -2.97
CA VAL A 17 2.16 2.97 -2.15
C VAL A 17 0.82 3.03 -2.85
N PHE A 18 0.31 1.88 -3.26
CA PHE A 18 -1.06 1.71 -3.74
C PHE A 18 -1.90 1.07 -2.64
N TYR A 19 -3.10 1.55 -2.42
CA TYR A 19 -3.95 1.01 -1.37
C TYR A 19 -5.42 1.17 -1.73
N GLY A 20 -6.28 0.32 -1.20
CA GLY A 20 -7.68 0.36 -1.58
C GLY A 20 -8.50 -0.83 -1.12
N TRP A 21 -9.77 -0.81 -1.53
CA TRP A 21 -10.67 -1.94 -1.40
C TRP A 21 -10.81 -2.65 -2.74
N ASP A 22 -10.56 -3.95 -2.73
CA ASP A 22 -10.78 -4.84 -3.86
C ASP A 22 -12.16 -5.49 -3.72
N ILE A 23 -13.03 -5.27 -4.70
CA ILE A 23 -14.44 -5.72 -4.66
C ILE A 23 -14.54 -7.21 -5.07
N ASP A 24 -13.60 -7.69 -5.88
CA ASP A 24 -13.60 -9.06 -6.38
C ASP A 24 -13.23 -10.05 -5.26
N VAL A 25 -12.24 -9.69 -4.44
CA VAL A 25 -11.84 -10.52 -3.28
C VAL A 25 -12.46 -10.07 -1.96
N ASN A 26 -13.16 -8.92 -1.92
CA ASN A 26 -13.70 -8.31 -0.70
C ASN A 26 -12.65 -8.15 0.41
N GLU A 27 -11.46 -7.66 0.03
CA GLU A 27 -10.36 -7.41 0.96
C GLU A 27 -9.75 -6.03 0.73
N TRP A 28 -9.26 -5.42 1.81
CA TRP A 28 -8.43 -4.23 1.72
C TRP A 28 -7.01 -4.64 1.35
N PHE A 29 -6.32 -3.83 0.56
CA PHE A 29 -4.95 -4.09 0.19
C PHE A 29 -4.06 -2.87 0.34
N ILE A 30 -2.78 -3.13 0.61
CA ILE A 30 -1.69 -2.17 0.51
C ILE A 30 -0.58 -2.84 -0.29
N ASP A 31 -0.22 -2.25 -1.43
CA ASP A 31 0.88 -2.65 -2.30
C ASP A 31 1.96 -1.57 -2.24
N VAL A 32 3.16 -1.96 -1.83
CA VAL A 32 4.31 -1.06 -1.72
C VAL A 32 5.36 -1.48 -2.72
N LYS A 33 5.71 -0.55 -3.60
CA LYS A 33 6.76 -0.72 -4.59
C LYS A 33 7.89 0.26 -4.32
N MET A 34 9.11 -0.24 -4.15
CA MET A 34 10.29 0.60 -4.01
C MET A 34 10.88 0.90 -5.38
N LYS A 35 10.99 2.18 -5.71
CA LYS A 35 11.54 2.63 -6.99
C LYS A 35 13.06 2.47 -6.99
N GLY A 36 13.61 1.96 -8.08
CA GLY A 36 15.05 1.69 -8.21
C GLY A 36 15.52 0.37 -7.58
N PHE A 37 14.63 -0.37 -6.91
CA PHE A 37 14.90 -1.73 -6.46
C PHE A 37 14.27 -2.72 -7.45
N SER A 38 15.05 -3.68 -7.96
CA SER A 38 14.56 -4.76 -8.83
C SER A 38 13.93 -5.91 -8.04
N GLY A 39 13.90 -5.82 -6.71
CA GLY A 39 13.19 -6.75 -5.84
C GLY A 39 11.67 -6.60 -5.94
N GLY A 40 10.95 -7.69 -5.67
CA GLY A 40 9.49 -7.74 -5.82
C GLY A 40 8.72 -6.73 -4.98
N ASN A 41 7.46 -6.51 -5.35
CA ASN A 41 6.55 -5.65 -4.60
C ASN A 41 6.12 -6.33 -3.29
N LEU A 42 5.90 -5.53 -2.25
CA LEU A 42 5.29 -6.00 -1.00
C LEU A 42 3.79 -5.73 -1.06
N VAL A 43 3.01 -6.79 -1.32
CA VAL A 43 1.55 -6.72 -1.26
C VAL A 43 1.06 -7.34 0.04
N GLN A 44 0.14 -6.65 0.73
CA GLN A 44 -0.49 -7.16 1.92
C GLN A 44 -2.00 -6.97 1.85
N TRP A 45 -2.73 -8.06 2.08
CA TRP A 45 -4.18 -8.12 2.11
C TRP A 45 -4.70 -8.10 3.55
N PHE A 46 -5.85 -7.47 3.74
CA PHE A 46 -6.47 -7.26 5.04
C PHE A 46 -7.97 -7.53 4.96
N ASN A 47 -8.42 -8.54 5.70
CA ASN A 47 -9.84 -8.83 5.91
C ASN A 47 -10.54 -7.87 6.89
N SER A 48 -9.79 -6.95 7.53
CA SER A 48 -10.33 -6.03 8.53
C SER A 48 -9.92 -4.61 8.23
N GLU A 49 -10.91 -3.73 8.08
CA GLU A 49 -10.71 -2.31 7.81
C GLU A 49 -9.88 -1.63 8.90
N GLU A 50 -10.04 -2.01 10.17
CA GLU A 50 -9.32 -1.40 11.28
C GLU A 50 -7.80 -1.68 11.19
N LYS A 51 -7.42 -2.93 10.90
CA LYS A 51 -6.01 -3.31 10.69
C LYS A 51 -5.43 -2.63 9.45
N TYR A 52 -6.23 -2.55 8.38
CA TYR A 52 -5.85 -1.84 7.17
C TYR A 52 -5.57 -0.36 7.45
N LYS A 53 -6.48 0.36 8.11
CA LYS A 53 -6.32 1.79 8.46
C LYS A 53 -5.09 2.01 9.33
N LYS A 54 -4.92 1.22 10.41
CA LYS A 54 -3.74 1.30 11.29
C LYS A 54 -2.42 1.07 10.56
N THR A 55 -2.41 0.18 9.56
CA THR A 55 -1.20 -0.10 8.78
C THR A 55 -0.95 0.99 7.75
N LEU A 56 -1.99 1.44 7.07
CA LEU A 56 -1.95 2.54 6.11
C LEU A 56 -1.45 3.83 6.74
N GLU A 57 -1.90 4.16 7.95
CA GLU A 57 -1.43 5.33 8.70
C GLU A 57 0.09 5.36 8.87
N LYS A 58 0.75 4.20 9.07
CA LYS A 58 2.23 4.13 9.19
C LYS A 58 2.96 4.48 7.90
N PHE A 59 2.30 4.35 6.75
CA PHE A 59 2.85 4.76 5.46
C PHE A 59 2.49 6.22 5.15
N LEU A 60 1.31 6.69 5.54
CA LEU A 60 0.85 8.03 5.18
C LEU A 60 1.36 9.15 6.10
N LEU A 61 1.73 8.85 7.36
CA LEU A 61 2.35 9.74 8.35
C LEU A 61 3.88 9.77 8.23
#